data_AF-A0A1J5B8P7-F1
#
_entry.id   AF-A0A1J5B8P7-F1
#
_cell.length_a   1.000
_cell.length_b   1.000
_cell.length_c   1.000
_cell.angle_alpha   90.00
_cell.angle_beta   90.00
_cell.angle_gamma   90.00
#
_symmetry.space_group_name_H-M   'P 1'
#
loop_
_entity.id
_entity.type
_entity.pdbx_description
1 polymer ?
#
loop_
_entity_poly.entity_id
_entity_poly.type
_entity_poly.pdbx_seq_one_letter_code
_entity_poly.pdbx_strand_id
1 'polypeptide(L)' 'MAHQKTVLDYRVILKPDKHSGSDKPCYSAFCPTLGLVDDGDTPEEALKNIKNTIRFHLQCLQQENKDIPADRP' A
#
# COMPACT_ATOMS: atom_id res chain seq x y z
N MET A 1 7.49 29.56 -2.55
CA MET A 1 6.73 28.48 -3.21
C MET A 1 5.81 27.84 -2.17
N ALA A 2 4.50 28.05 -2.25
CA ALA A 2 3.57 27.39 -1.34
C ALA A 2 3.57 25.87 -1.62
N HIS A 3 3.85 25.05 -0.61
CA HIS A 3 3.66 23.60 -0.72
C HIS A 3 2.16 23.32 -0.66
N GLN A 4 1.56 22.98 -1.79
CA GLN A 4 0.20 22.49 -1.82
C GLN A 4 0.18 21.09 -1.18
N LYS A 5 -0.44 20.98 0.00
CA LYS A 5 -0.70 19.68 0.62
C LYS A 5 -1.91 19.05 -0.07
N THR A 6 -1.68 17.95 -0.76
CA THR A 6 -2.74 17.09 -1.26
C THR A 6 -2.92 15.92 -0.30
N VAL A 7 -4.17 15.63 0.08
CA VAL A 7 -4.53 14.39 0.78
C VAL A 7 -5.02 13.41 -0.27
N LEU A 8 -4.50 12.18 -0.23
CA LEU A 8 -4.87 11.10 -1.13
C LEU A 8 -5.36 9.93 -0.29
N ASP A 9 -6.55 9.44 -0.61
CA ASP A 9 -7.15 8.25 -0.01
C ASP A 9 -6.98 7.08 -0.98
N TYR A 10 -6.49 5.94 -0.48
CA TYR A 10 -6.29 4.73 -1.28
C TYR A 10 -7.08 3.58 -0.70
N ARG A 11 -7.88 2.91 -1.53
CA ARG A 11 -8.59 1.69 -1.14
C ARG A 11 -7.63 0.51 -1.03
N VAL A 12 -7.69 -0.17 0.12
CA VAL A 12 -6.93 -1.40 0.39
C VAL A 12 -7.91 -2.56 0.53
N ILE A 13 -7.64 -3.63 -0.20
CA ILE A 13 -8.36 -4.90 -0.15
C ILE A 13 -7.58 -5.82 0.77
N LEU A 14 -8.16 -6.21 1.90
CA LEU A 14 -7.58 -7.14 2.85
C LEU A 14 -8.25 -8.51 2.73
N LYS A 15 -7.46 -9.59 2.64
CA LYS A 15 -7.97 -10.97 2.56
C LYS A 15 -7.07 -11.93 3.34
N PRO A 16 -7.64 -13.02 3.91
CA PRO A 16 -6.83 -14.16 4.33
C PRO A 16 -6.05 -14.72 3.14
N ASP A 17 -4.79 -15.12 3.38
CA ASP A 17 -3.88 -15.65 2.37
C ASP A 17 -2.87 -16.63 3.01
N LYS A 18 -1.84 -17.01 2.24
CA LYS A 18 -0.69 -17.77 2.70
C LYS A 18 0.60 -17.09 2.30
N HIS A 19 1.63 -17.17 3.14
CA HIS A 19 2.92 -16.60 2.81
C HIS A 19 3.51 -17.22 1.53
N SER A 20 4.14 -16.38 0.70
CA SER A 20 4.83 -16.89 -0.48
C SER A 20 5.94 -17.87 -0.08
N GLY A 21 5.90 -19.09 -0.63
CA GLY A 21 6.89 -20.14 -0.34
C GLY A 21 6.65 -20.94 0.95
N SER A 22 5.57 -20.67 1.70
CA SER A 22 5.16 -21.55 2.80
C SER A 22 3.63 -21.61 2.91
N ASP A 23 3.07 -22.76 3.28
CA ASP A 23 1.62 -22.87 3.53
C ASP A 23 1.16 -22.22 4.86
N LYS A 24 1.99 -21.38 5.49
CA LYS A 24 1.63 -20.68 6.72
C LYS A 24 0.53 -19.64 6.43
N PRO A 25 -0.56 -19.63 7.21
CA PRO A 25 -1.64 -18.67 7.03
C PRO A 25 -1.15 -17.25 7.34
N CYS A 26 -1.60 -16.28 6.56
CA CYS A 26 -1.35 -14.86 6.78
C CYS A 26 -2.55 -14.03 6.29
N TYR A 27 -2.40 -12.71 6.29
CA TYR A 27 -3.30 -11.78 5.63
C TYR A 27 -2.54 -10.99 4.58
N SER A 28 -3.15 -10.85 3.40
CA SER A 28 -2.62 -10.07 2.28
C SER A 28 -3.43 -8.80 2.13
N ALA A 29 -2.73 -7.66 2.08
CA ALA A 29 -3.29 -6.34 1.89
C ALA A 29 -2.82 -5.77 0.54
N PHE A 30 -3.77 -5.52 -0.35
CA PHE A 30 -3.51 -5.09 -1.72
C PHE A 30 -4.10 -3.71 -1.99
N CYS A 31 -3.30 -2.79 -2.53
CA CYS A 31 -3.72 -1.49 -3.03
C CYS A 31 -3.71 -1.51 -4.58
N PRO A 32 -4.87 -1.70 -5.24
CA PRO A 32 -4.94 -1.88 -6.68
C PRO A 32 -4.43 -0.69 -7.48
N THR A 33 -4.78 0.52 -7.03
CA THR A 33 -4.44 1.78 -7.72
C THR A 33 -2.93 1.99 -7.82
N LEU A 34 -2.16 1.50 -6.84
CA LEU A 34 -0.71 1.61 -6.80
C LEU A 34 0.01 0.31 -7.23
N GLY A 35 -0.74 -0.79 -7.45
CA GLY A 35 -0.17 -2.09 -7.75
C GLY A 35 0.72 -2.65 -6.62
N LEU A 36 0.41 -2.30 -5.36
CA LEU A 36 1.21 -2.67 -4.20
C LEU A 36 0.52 -3.76 -3.39
N VAL A 37 1.30 -4.72 -2.90
CA VAL A 37 0.86 -5.77 -1.99
C VAL A 37 1.84 -5.88 -0.82
N ASP A 38 1.33 -6.17 0.35
CA ASP A 38 2.11 -6.48 1.54
C ASP A 38 1.32 -7.46 2.43
N ASP A 39 2.02 -8.22 3.25
CA ASP A 39 1.40 -9.25 4.10
C ASP A 39 1.69 -9.05 5.61
N GLY A 40 1.03 -9.84 6.44
CA GLY A 40 1.23 -9.87 7.89
C GLY A 40 0.52 -11.06 8.54
N ASP A 41 0.96 -11.46 9.72
CA ASP A 41 0.37 -12.59 10.45
C ASP A 41 -1.05 -12.25 10.95
N THR A 42 -1.36 -10.95 11.12
CA THR A 42 -2.68 -10.45 11.52
C THR A 42 -3.24 -9.40 10.54
N PRO A 43 -4.56 -9.16 10.54
CA PRO A 43 -5.18 -8.07 9.78
C PRO A 43 -4.52 -6.71 10.02
N GLU A 44 -4.23 -6.39 11.29
CA GLU A 44 -3.63 -5.12 11.71
C GLU A 44 -2.19 -4.99 11.22
N GLU A 45 -1.44 -6.09 11.24
CA GLU A 45 -0.07 -6.12 10.74
C GLU A 45 -0.03 -5.89 9.24
N ALA A 46 -0.84 -6.62 8.46
CA ALA A 46 -0.91 -6.45 7.01
C ALA A 46 -1.31 -5.00 6.63
N LEU A 47 -2.27 -4.41 7.35
CA LEU A 47 -2.67 -3.01 7.16
C LEU A 47 -1.57 -2.00 7.53
N LYS A 48 -0.79 -2.28 8.58
CA LYS A 48 0.36 -1.45 8.97
C LYS A 48 1.47 -1.54 7.92
N ASN A 49 1.76 -2.73 7.43
CA ASN A 49 2.82 -2.99 6.45
C ASN A 49 2.48 -2.33 5.11
N ILE A 50 1.29 -2.57 4.56
CA ILE A 50 0.87 -1.91 3.30
C ILE A 50 0.85 -0.38 3.42
N LYS A 51 0.51 0.18 4.59
CA LYS A 51 0.56 1.64 4.82
C LYS A 51 1.99 2.18 4.74
N ASN A 52 2.96 1.46 5.29
CA ASN A 52 4.37 1.83 5.19
C ASN A 52 4.86 1.71 3.75
N THR A 53 4.47 0.65 3.05
CA THR A 53 4.81 0.40 1.65
C THR A 53 4.22 1.47 0.71
N ILE A 54 2.96 1.86 0.91
CA ILE A 54 2.33 2.99 0.20
C ILE A 54 3.12 4.29 0.46
N ARG A 55 3.45 4.59 1.73
CA ARG A 55 4.22 5.80 2.06
C ARG A 55 5.56 5.82 1.35
N PHE A 56 6.31 4.72 1.40
CA PHE A 56 7.61 4.60 0.74
C PHE A 56 7.48 4.78 -0.77
N HIS A 57 6.52 4.10 -1.40
CA HIS A 57 6.28 4.22 -2.83
C HIS A 57 5.99 5.66 -3.27
N LEU A 58 5.13 6.38 -2.54
CA LEU A 58 4.82 7.79 -2.82
C LEU A 58 6.03 8.70 -2.65
N GLN A 59 6.89 8.42 -1.66
CA GLN A 59 8.15 9.15 -1.49
C GLN A 59 9.08 8.94 -2.69
N CYS A 60 9.21 7.71 -3.19
CA CYS A 60 10.00 7.42 -4.39
C CYS A 60 9.44 8.15 -5.62
N LEU A 61 8.13 8.09 -5.87
CA LEU A 61 7.50 8.81 -7.00
C LEU A 61 7.79 10.31 -6.94
N GLN A 62 7.67 10.92 -5.76
CA GLN A 62 7.96 12.34 -5.57
C GLN A 62 9.44 12.67 -5.81
N GLN A 63 10.37 11.84 -5.31
CA GLN A 63 11.81 12.03 -5.50
C GLN A 63 12.23 11.88 -6.97
N GLU A 64 11.56 10.98 -7.69
CA GLU A 64 11.81 10.71 -9.10
C GLU A 64 11.05 11.66 -10.05
N ASN A 65 10.32 12.66 -9.52
CA ASN A 65 9.42 13.55 -10.27
C ASN A 65 8.44 12.78 -11.19
N LYS A 66 7.94 11.64 -10.70
CA LYS A 66 6.90 10.85 -11.36
C LYS A 66 5.51 11.26 -10.90
N ASP A 67 4.53 11.02 -11.76
CA ASP A 67 3.12 11.24 -11.43
C ASP A 67 2.69 10.36 -10.26
N ILE A 68 1.89 10.93 -9.36
CA ILE A 68 1.28 10.22 -8.24
C ILE A 68 -0.14 9.80 -8.65
N PRO A 69 -0.44 8.49 -8.76
CA PRO A 69 -1.76 8.01 -9.12
C PRO A 69 -2.80 8.40 -8.07
N ALA A 70 -3.91 9.02 -8.46
CA ALA A 70 -5.04 9.27 -7.57
C ALA A 70 -6.04 8.10 -7.64
N ASP A 71 -6.48 7.61 -6.48
CA ASP A 71 -7.58 6.64 -6.44
C ASP A 71 -8.90 7.34 -6.75
N ARG A 72 -9.57 6.91 -7.82
CA ARG A 72 -10.85 7.49 -8.25
C ARG A 72 -11.95 6.44 -8.06
N PRO A 73 -13.09 6.79 -7.43
CA PRO A 73 -14.19 5.88 -7.21
C PRO A 73 -14.70 5.25 -8.50
#